data_AF-A0A8H4JAC3-F1
#
_entry.id   AF-A0A8H4JAC3-F1
#
_cell.length_a   1.000
_cell.length_b   1.000
_cell.length_c   1.000
_cell.angle_alpha   90.00
_cell.angle_beta   90.00
_cell.angle_gamma   90.00
#
_symmetry.space_group_name_H-M   'P 1'
#
loop_
_entity.id
_entity.type
_entity.pdbx_description
1 polymer ?
#
loop_
_entity_poly.entity_id
_entity_poly.type
_entity_poly.pdbx_seq_one_letter_code
_entity_poly.pdbx_strand_id
1 'polypeptide(L)'
;YLLYWEPVNPVTAVTMFLQAYEDHPFTIQYAMRALESHSVDVTFFYVPQIVQSLRYDSLGYVQRYILETAQFSQLFAHQIIWNMKANSYKDDDAQIPDEIKPTLDTVMGKMVDSFAAEDRDFYEREFSFFDEVTGISGKLKPYIKRSKPEKKQKIEEELRKIKVEVGVYLPSNPDGVVIGIDRKSGKPLQSHAKAPYMATFRIKKNKGGATEVDEMMEEQDGE
;
A
#
# COMPACT_ATOMS: atom_id res chain seq x y z
N TYR A 1 7.27 -10.56 -34.50
CA TYR A 1 5.82 -10.75 -34.43
C TYR A 1 5.23 -10.56 -33.03
N LEU A 2 5.99 -10.82 -31.95
CA LEU A 2 5.55 -10.68 -30.56
C LEU A 2 4.87 -9.33 -30.22
N LEU A 3 5.41 -8.20 -30.70
CA LEU A 3 4.86 -6.87 -30.43
C LEU A 3 3.42 -6.65 -30.94
N TYR A 4 2.92 -7.51 -31.83
CA TYR A 4 1.58 -7.41 -32.41
C TYR A 4 0.58 -8.39 -31.80
N TRP A 5 1.00 -9.20 -30.83
CA TRP A 5 0.10 -10.16 -30.19
C TRP A 5 -0.95 -9.47 -29.33
N GLU A 6 -2.00 -10.19 -28.96
CA GLU A 6 -2.95 -9.70 -27.96
C GLU A 6 -2.24 -9.51 -26.60
N PRO A 7 -2.60 -8.49 -25.80
CA PRO A 7 -2.09 -8.35 -24.44
C PRO A 7 -2.37 -9.58 -23.58
N VAL A 8 -1.34 -10.12 -22.94
CA VAL A 8 -1.49 -11.13 -21.89
C VAL A 8 -1.96 -10.49 -20.59
N ASN A 9 -2.49 -11.30 -19.68
CA ASN A 9 -2.87 -10.81 -18.35
C ASN A 9 -1.66 -10.21 -17.58
N PRO A 10 -1.92 -9.36 -16.57
CA PRO A 10 -0.84 -8.67 -15.85
C PRO A 10 0.14 -9.60 -15.13
N VAL A 11 -0.30 -10.76 -14.62
CA VAL A 11 0.61 -11.74 -13.98
C VAL A 11 1.66 -12.22 -14.97
N THR A 12 1.22 -12.62 -16.16
CA THR A 12 2.09 -13.11 -17.22
C THR A 12 3.00 -11.99 -17.70
N ALA A 13 2.49 -10.76 -17.84
CA ALA A 13 3.30 -9.60 -18.20
C ALA A 13 4.39 -9.31 -17.15
N VAL A 14 4.07 -9.31 -15.85
CA VAL A 14 5.07 -9.10 -14.79
C VAL A 14 6.10 -10.23 -14.75
N THR A 15 5.68 -11.47 -15.02
CA THR A 15 6.58 -12.64 -15.08
C THR A 15 7.65 -12.47 -16.17
N MET A 16 7.34 -11.76 -17.26
CA MET A 16 8.27 -11.46 -18.34
C MET A 16 9.40 -10.49 -17.95
N PHE A 17 9.30 -9.81 -16.79
CA PHE A 17 10.38 -9.00 -16.23
C PHE A 17 11.35 -9.79 -15.34
N LEU A 18 11.10 -11.07 -15.10
CA LEU A 18 12.01 -11.89 -14.31
C LEU A 18 13.28 -12.22 -15.10
N GLN A 19 14.36 -12.45 -14.37
CA GLN A 19 15.69 -12.79 -14.91
C GLN A 19 15.68 -13.93 -15.94
N ALA A 20 14.71 -14.85 -15.87
CA ALA A 20 14.54 -15.95 -16.81
C ALA A 20 14.34 -15.51 -18.28
N TYR A 21 13.97 -14.24 -18.52
CA TYR A 21 13.76 -13.67 -19.86
C TYR A 21 14.92 -12.79 -20.34
N GLU A 22 16.02 -12.72 -19.58
CA GLU A 22 17.32 -12.13 -19.97
C GLU A 22 17.24 -10.71 -20.55
N ASP A 23 16.32 -9.89 -20.04
CA ASP A 23 16.11 -8.50 -20.47
C ASP A 23 15.93 -8.33 -22.00
N HIS A 24 15.35 -9.33 -22.66
CA HIS A 24 15.20 -9.31 -24.11
C HIS A 24 14.29 -8.13 -24.55
N PRO A 25 14.77 -7.19 -25.40
CA PRO A 25 14.09 -5.91 -25.65
C PRO A 25 12.65 -6.03 -26.14
N PHE A 26 12.38 -6.99 -27.03
CA PHE A 26 11.02 -7.21 -27.56
C PHE A 26 10.07 -7.79 -26.52
N THR A 27 10.59 -8.55 -25.55
CA THR A 27 9.81 -9.16 -24.48
C THR A 27 9.41 -8.10 -23.47
N ILE A 28 10.35 -7.25 -23.07
CA ILE A 28 10.10 -6.11 -22.17
C ILE A 28 9.08 -5.15 -22.79
N GLN A 29 9.26 -4.74 -24.05
CA GLN A 29 8.33 -3.84 -24.72
C GLN A 29 6.92 -4.44 -24.82
N TYR A 30 6.82 -5.74 -25.11
CA TYR A 30 5.53 -6.43 -25.13
C TYR A 30 4.90 -6.48 -23.73
N ALA A 31 5.68 -6.80 -22.69
CA ALA A 31 5.21 -6.86 -21.30
C ALA A 31 4.72 -5.50 -20.79
N MET A 32 5.45 -4.43 -21.10
CA MET A 32 5.05 -3.05 -20.81
C MET A 32 3.72 -2.69 -21.46
N ARG A 33 3.60 -2.92 -22.78
CA ARG A 33 2.34 -2.68 -23.51
C ARG A 33 1.19 -3.51 -22.94
N ALA A 34 1.46 -4.75 -22.54
CA ALA A 34 0.45 -5.60 -21.93
C ALA A 34 0.01 -5.07 -20.56
N LEU A 35 0.90 -4.53 -19.74
CA LEU A 35 0.50 -3.90 -18.47
C LEU A 35 -0.27 -2.61 -18.66
N GLU A 36 0.15 -1.77 -19.60
CA GLU A 36 -0.50 -0.49 -19.92
C GLU A 36 -1.90 -0.68 -20.53
N SER A 37 -2.21 -1.84 -21.10
CA SER A 37 -3.55 -2.10 -21.66
C SER A 37 -4.60 -2.45 -20.61
N HIS A 38 -4.21 -2.69 -19.35
CA HIS A 38 -5.13 -3.04 -18.27
C HIS A 38 -5.50 -1.81 -17.45
N SER A 39 -6.69 -1.81 -16.85
CA SER A 39 -7.08 -0.74 -15.93
C SER A 39 -6.19 -0.73 -14.69
N VAL A 40 -6.06 0.46 -14.11
CA VAL A 40 -5.27 0.68 -12.90
C VAL A 40 -5.75 -0.21 -11.75
N ASP A 41 -7.06 -0.44 -11.62
CA ASP A 41 -7.64 -1.31 -10.57
C ASP A 41 -7.20 -2.78 -10.68
N VAL A 42 -7.03 -3.30 -11.90
CA VAL A 42 -6.52 -4.66 -12.10
C VAL A 42 -5.04 -4.71 -11.74
N THR A 43 -4.28 -3.70 -12.15
CA THR A 43 -2.86 -3.57 -11.84
C THR A 43 -2.60 -3.41 -10.34
N PHE A 44 -3.52 -2.80 -9.58
CA PHE A 44 -3.43 -2.66 -8.12
C PHE A 44 -3.20 -3.99 -7.42
N PHE A 45 -3.90 -5.04 -7.85
CA PHE A 45 -3.74 -6.38 -7.28
C PHE A 45 -2.33 -6.94 -7.45
N TYR A 46 -1.59 -6.46 -8.46
CA TYR A 46 -0.25 -6.93 -8.82
C TYR A 46 0.88 -6.01 -8.37
N VAL A 47 0.58 -4.97 -7.59
CA VAL A 47 1.58 -4.07 -6.99
C VAL A 47 2.75 -4.83 -6.32
N PRO A 48 2.52 -5.86 -5.49
CA PRO A 48 3.62 -6.60 -4.88
C PRO A 48 4.58 -7.20 -5.92
N GLN A 49 4.06 -7.80 -6.99
CA GLN A 49 4.86 -8.43 -8.03
C GLN A 49 5.59 -7.38 -8.88
N ILE A 50 4.94 -6.26 -9.19
CA ILE A 50 5.54 -5.14 -9.91
C ILE A 50 6.74 -4.58 -9.11
N VAL A 51 6.58 -4.32 -7.81
CA VAL A 51 7.67 -3.83 -6.97
C VAL A 51 8.81 -4.83 -6.89
N GLN A 52 8.54 -6.15 -6.79
CA GLN A 52 9.59 -7.16 -6.80
C GLN A 52 10.33 -7.25 -8.13
N SER A 53 9.69 -6.94 -9.26
CA SER A 53 10.35 -6.95 -10.57
C SER A 53 11.44 -5.89 -10.72
N LEU A 54 11.43 -4.82 -9.90
CA LEU A 54 12.51 -3.83 -9.83
C LEU A 54 13.88 -4.44 -9.44
N ARG A 55 13.92 -5.64 -8.86
CA ARG A 55 15.19 -6.37 -8.59
C ARG A 55 15.96 -6.68 -9.86
N TYR A 56 15.25 -6.85 -10.96
CA TYR A 56 15.80 -7.30 -12.24
C TYR A 56 15.70 -6.21 -13.32
N ASP A 57 15.29 -4.99 -12.95
CA ASP A 57 15.06 -3.89 -13.91
C ASP A 57 16.38 -3.20 -14.32
N SER A 58 17.25 -3.94 -15.01
CA SER A 58 18.56 -3.47 -15.46
C SER A 58 18.46 -2.29 -16.46
N LEU A 59 17.38 -2.27 -17.24
CA LEU A 59 17.13 -1.30 -18.30
C LEU A 59 16.20 -0.14 -17.88
N GLY A 60 15.61 -0.19 -16.67
CA GLY A 60 14.78 0.88 -16.12
C GLY A 60 13.35 0.97 -16.66
N TYR A 61 12.83 -0.06 -17.32
CA TYR A 61 11.48 -0.06 -17.89
C TYR A 61 10.40 -0.18 -16.81
N VAL A 62 10.62 -1.04 -15.82
CA VAL A 62 9.68 -1.20 -14.69
C VAL A 62 9.63 0.09 -13.87
N GLN A 63 10.80 0.67 -13.58
CA GLN A 63 10.90 1.98 -12.92
C GLN A 63 10.12 3.04 -13.69
N ARG A 64 10.28 3.09 -15.02
CA ARG A 64 9.58 4.06 -15.86
C ARG A 64 8.06 3.86 -15.81
N TYR A 65 7.59 2.62 -15.95
CA TYR A 65 6.17 2.28 -15.82
C TYR A 65 5.56 2.78 -14.51
N ILE A 66 6.25 2.51 -13.39
CA ILE A 66 5.81 2.91 -12.06
C ILE A 66 5.69 4.44 -11.98
N LEU A 67 6.70 5.18 -12.46
CA LEU A 67 6.70 6.64 -12.40
C LEU A 67 5.62 7.26 -13.29
N GLU A 68 5.43 6.74 -14.52
CA GLU A 68 4.39 7.23 -15.42
C GLU A 68 2.99 6.92 -14.86
N THR A 69 2.75 5.71 -14.36
CA THR A 69 1.44 5.33 -13.79
C THR A 69 1.13 6.07 -12.50
N ALA A 70 2.14 6.34 -11.66
CA ALA A 70 1.99 7.09 -10.42
C ALA A 70 1.54 8.55 -10.65
N GLN A 71 1.82 9.13 -11.81
CA GLN A 71 1.34 10.48 -12.16
C GLN A 71 -0.16 10.52 -12.47
N PHE A 72 -0.75 9.42 -12.94
CA PHE A 72 -2.16 9.36 -13.29
C PHE A 72 -3.05 8.92 -12.13
N SER A 73 -2.49 8.21 -11.14
CA SER A 73 -3.25 7.68 -10.01
C SER A 73 -2.47 7.83 -8.70
N GLN A 74 -2.95 8.74 -7.84
CA GLN A 74 -2.40 8.95 -6.51
C GLN A 74 -2.56 7.69 -5.63
N LEU A 75 -3.69 6.99 -5.74
CA LEU A 75 -3.92 5.72 -5.05
C LEU A 75 -2.88 4.68 -5.46
N PHE A 76 -2.55 4.58 -6.76
CA PHE A 76 -1.48 3.69 -7.23
C PHE A 76 -0.15 4.04 -6.58
N ALA A 77 0.20 5.33 -6.64
CA ALA A 77 1.47 5.83 -6.13
C ALA A 77 1.61 5.49 -4.63
N HIS A 78 0.57 5.73 -3.84
CA HIS A 78 0.59 5.44 -2.41
C HIS A 78 0.72 3.94 -2.11
N GLN A 79 0.02 3.08 -2.85
CA GLN A 79 0.13 1.62 -2.70
C GLN A 79 1.53 1.12 -3.05
N ILE A 80 2.13 1.65 -4.13
CA ILE A 80 3.52 1.36 -4.49
C ILE A 80 4.46 1.80 -3.36
N ILE A 81 4.32 3.02 -2.84
CA ILE A 81 5.18 3.52 -1.75
C ILE A 81 5.04 2.66 -0.48
N TRP A 82 3.82 2.28 -0.08
CA TRP A 82 3.65 1.36 1.05
C TRP A 82 4.31 0.02 0.81
N ASN A 83 4.15 -0.55 -0.38
CA ASN A 83 4.77 -1.81 -0.72
C ASN A 83 6.31 -1.70 -0.72
N MET A 84 6.87 -0.60 -1.24
CA MET A 84 8.31 -0.33 -1.20
C MET A 84 8.82 -0.21 0.24
N LYS A 85 8.13 0.54 1.10
CA LYS A 85 8.47 0.66 2.53
C LYS A 85 8.43 -0.69 3.24
N ALA A 86 7.42 -1.51 2.96
CA ALA A 86 7.28 -2.84 3.53
C ALA A 86 8.38 -3.83 3.07
N ASN A 87 8.93 -3.65 1.86
CA ASN A 87 9.97 -4.52 1.29
C ASN A 87 11.39 -3.96 1.40
N SER A 88 11.58 -2.83 2.10
CA SER A 88 12.89 -2.19 2.25
C SER A 88 13.85 -2.93 3.20
N TYR A 89 13.32 -3.73 4.11
CA TYR A 89 14.09 -4.45 5.13
C TYR A 89 13.69 -5.92 5.16
N LYS A 90 14.67 -6.79 5.42
CA LYS A 90 14.46 -8.24 5.54
C LYS A 90 13.87 -8.62 6.90
N ASP A 91 14.03 -7.75 7.90
CA ASP A 91 13.62 -7.98 9.28
C ASP A 91 12.57 -6.98 9.78
N ASP A 92 11.82 -7.40 10.79
CA ASP A 92 10.72 -6.62 11.37
C ASP A 92 11.18 -5.39 12.18
N ASP A 93 12.46 -5.34 12.57
CA ASP A 93 13.04 -4.24 13.35
C ASP A 93 13.85 -3.26 12.47
N ALA A 94 13.76 -3.40 11.14
CA ALA A 94 14.40 -2.55 10.15
C ALA A 94 15.93 -2.40 10.34
N GLN A 95 16.60 -3.49 10.74
CA GLN A 95 18.05 -3.52 10.96
C GLN A 95 18.81 -3.96 9.71
N ILE A 96 18.24 -4.87 8.92
CA ILE A 96 18.89 -5.49 7.77
C ILE A 96 18.21 -4.99 6.50
N PRO A 97 18.81 -4.00 5.79
CA PRO A 97 18.26 -3.52 4.54
C PRO A 97 18.27 -4.64 3.50
N ASP A 98 17.21 -4.71 2.69
CA ASP A 98 17.16 -5.60 1.54
C ASP A 98 18.09 -5.07 0.43
N GLU A 99 18.62 -5.96 -0.40
CA GLU A 99 19.46 -5.62 -1.56
C GLU A 99 18.73 -4.72 -2.56
N ILE A 100 17.40 -4.82 -2.65
CA ILE A 100 16.58 -3.95 -3.51
C ILE A 100 16.42 -2.52 -2.96
N LYS A 101 16.71 -2.30 -1.67
CA LYS A 101 16.42 -1.03 -0.99
C LYS A 101 16.97 0.22 -1.71
N PRO A 102 18.22 0.25 -2.20
CA PRO A 102 18.73 1.43 -2.91
C PRO A 102 17.91 1.78 -4.17
N THR A 103 17.44 0.76 -4.89
CA THR A 103 16.55 0.93 -6.04
C THR A 103 15.19 1.47 -5.59
N LEU A 104 14.62 0.90 -4.53
CA LEU A 104 13.33 1.36 -3.98
C LEU A 104 13.40 2.82 -3.51
N ASP A 105 14.44 3.19 -2.76
CA ASP A 105 14.64 4.56 -2.28
C ASP A 105 14.77 5.55 -3.44
N THR A 106 15.48 5.16 -4.51
CA THR A 106 15.64 5.98 -5.72
C THR A 106 14.31 6.17 -6.46
N VAL A 107 13.53 5.10 -6.65
CA VAL A 107 12.23 5.16 -7.34
C VAL A 107 11.23 5.96 -6.51
N MET A 108 11.16 5.70 -5.21
CA MET A 108 10.30 6.44 -4.28
C MET A 108 10.63 7.93 -4.25
N GLY A 109 11.92 8.29 -4.20
CA GLY A 109 12.36 9.69 -4.25
C GLY A 109 11.88 10.39 -5.52
N LYS A 110 12.13 9.79 -6.69
CA LYS A 110 11.66 10.34 -7.98
C LYS A 110 10.13 10.47 -8.05
N MET A 111 9.40 9.53 -7.45
CA MET A 111 7.94 9.57 -7.40
C MET A 111 7.44 10.75 -6.56
N VAL A 112 7.96 10.91 -5.35
CA VAL A 112 7.59 12.02 -4.45
C VAL A 112 8.00 13.37 -5.04
N ASP A 113 9.16 13.45 -5.70
CA ASP A 113 9.61 14.66 -6.37
C ASP A 113 8.75 15.03 -7.60
N SER A 114 8.03 14.06 -8.18
CA SER A 114 7.14 14.28 -9.32
C SER A 114 5.72 14.69 -8.94
N PHE A 115 5.36 14.62 -7.65
CA PHE A 115 4.03 15.00 -7.17
C PHE A 115 3.81 16.51 -7.31
N ALA A 116 2.58 16.90 -7.65
CA ALA A 116 2.14 18.27 -7.49
C ALA A 116 2.16 18.65 -6.00
N ALA A 117 2.25 19.95 -5.70
CA ALA A 117 2.32 20.43 -4.32
C ALA A 117 1.15 19.92 -3.46
N GLU A 118 -0.06 19.92 -4.01
CA GLU A 118 -1.27 19.45 -3.33
C GLU A 118 -1.23 17.93 -3.06
N ASP A 119 -0.76 17.15 -4.03
CA ASP A 119 -0.64 15.68 -3.91
C ASP A 119 0.45 15.29 -2.90
N ARG A 120 1.55 16.05 -2.89
CA ARG A 120 2.64 15.87 -1.92
C ARG A 120 2.19 16.20 -0.50
N ASP A 121 1.47 17.31 -0.32
CA ASP A 121 0.91 17.69 0.99
C ASP A 121 -0.10 16.64 1.48
N PHE A 122 -0.87 16.03 0.58
CA PHE A 122 -1.76 14.93 0.92
C PHE A 122 -0.99 13.66 1.31
N TYR A 123 0.00 13.27 0.51
CA TYR A 123 0.92 12.15 0.79
C TYR A 123 1.58 12.29 2.17
N GLU A 124 2.20 13.44 2.46
CA GLU A 124 2.93 13.66 3.71
C GLU A 124 1.99 13.58 4.93
N ARG A 125 0.78 14.16 4.84
CA ARG A 125 -0.21 14.08 5.92
C ARG A 125 -0.72 12.66 6.14
N GLU A 126 -1.05 11.94 5.07
CA GLU A 126 -1.57 10.58 5.15
C GLU A 126 -0.54 9.62 5.73
N PHE A 127 0.68 9.64 5.20
CA PHE A 127 1.74 8.75 5.68
C PHE A 127 2.14 9.07 7.10
N SER A 128 2.28 10.35 7.47
CA SER A 128 2.58 10.72 8.86
C SER A 128 1.50 10.24 9.83
N PHE A 129 0.21 10.35 9.45
CA PHE A 129 -0.89 9.87 10.27
C PHE A 129 -0.84 8.35 10.49
N PHE A 130 -0.66 7.55 9.43
CA PHE A 130 -0.59 6.10 9.58
C PHE A 130 0.72 5.60 10.18
N ASP A 131 1.82 6.33 10.03
CA ASP A 131 3.08 6.05 10.73
C ASP A 131 2.92 6.24 12.24
N GLU A 132 2.19 7.27 12.69
CA GLU A 132 1.83 7.44 14.11
C GLU A 132 0.94 6.29 14.63
N VAL A 133 -0.08 5.91 13.86
CA VAL A 133 -0.99 4.79 14.19
C VAL A 133 -0.21 3.48 14.28
N THR A 134 0.63 3.17 13.29
CA THR A 134 1.43 1.95 13.24
C THR A 134 2.48 1.94 14.36
N GLY A 135 3.06 3.09 14.67
CA GLY A 135 4.02 3.28 15.76
C GLY A 135 3.48 2.92 17.15
N ILE A 136 2.16 2.95 17.37
CA ILE A 136 1.53 2.44 18.61
C ILE A 136 1.90 0.97 18.84
N SER A 137 1.92 0.14 17.79
CA SER A 137 2.29 -1.28 17.88
C SER A 137 3.71 -1.46 18.41
N GLY A 138 4.65 -0.61 17.94
CA GLY A 138 6.03 -0.60 18.43
C GLY A 138 6.13 -0.26 19.92
N LYS A 139 5.35 0.72 20.40
CA LYS A 139 5.27 1.09 21.83
C LYS A 139 4.63 0.00 22.70
N LEU A 140 3.84 -0.91 22.10
CA LEU A 140 3.20 -2.03 22.79
C LEU A 140 4.10 -3.28 22.88
N LYS A 141 5.18 -3.39 22.10
CA LYS A 141 6.13 -4.53 22.16
C LYS A 141 6.60 -4.85 23.60
N PRO A 142 7.00 -3.89 24.45
CA PRO A 142 7.41 -4.18 25.84
C PRO A 142 6.28 -4.69 26.73
N TYR A 143 5.02 -4.42 26.35
CA TYR A 143 3.84 -4.76 27.13
C TYR A 143 3.23 -6.10 26.71
N ILE A 144 3.81 -6.84 25.75
CA ILE A 144 3.29 -8.14 25.27
C ILE A 144 3.11 -9.15 26.41
N LYS A 145 3.99 -9.15 27.42
CA LYS A 145 3.91 -10.06 28.57
C LYS A 145 2.98 -9.57 29.70
N ARG A 146 2.48 -8.32 29.60
CA ARG A 146 1.63 -7.70 30.63
C ARG A 146 0.16 -8.11 30.49
N SER A 147 -0.63 -7.75 31.51
CA SER A 147 -2.05 -8.06 31.58
C SER A 147 -2.84 -7.41 30.43
N LYS A 148 -3.92 -8.05 29.98
CA LYS A 148 -4.86 -7.49 28.99
C LYS A 148 -5.35 -6.08 29.34
N PRO A 149 -5.73 -5.76 30.61
CA PRO A 149 -6.17 -4.41 30.96
C PRO A 149 -5.06 -3.36 30.84
N GLU A 150 -3.81 -3.65 31.23
CA GLU A 150 -2.70 -2.70 31.07
C GLU A 150 -2.43 -2.38 29.59
N LYS A 151 -2.45 -3.41 28.73
CA LYS A 151 -2.31 -3.23 27.27
C LYS A 151 -3.42 -2.34 26.71
N LYS A 152 -4.67 -2.63 27.10
CA LYS A 152 -5.84 -1.85 26.68
C LYS A 152 -5.69 -0.39 27.08
N GLN A 153 -5.36 -0.13 28.34
CA GLN A 153 -5.15 1.23 28.83
C GLN A 153 -4.05 1.95 28.05
N LYS A 154 -2.93 1.26 27.76
CA LYS A 154 -1.83 1.86 27.00
C LYS A 154 -2.22 2.18 25.56
N ILE A 155 -2.96 1.30 24.90
CA ILE A 155 -3.52 1.56 23.56
C ILE A 155 -4.42 2.80 23.60
N GLU A 156 -5.35 2.88 24.56
CA GLU A 156 -6.26 4.03 24.69
C GLU A 156 -5.49 5.34 24.95
N GLU A 157 -4.44 5.32 25.78
CA GLU A 157 -3.58 6.48 26.04
C GLU A 157 -2.88 6.96 24.77
N GLU A 158 -2.32 6.05 23.97
CA GLU A 158 -1.64 6.42 22.73
C GLU A 158 -2.63 6.86 21.64
N LEU A 159 -3.80 6.20 21.51
CA LEU A 159 -4.87 6.61 20.60
C LEU A 159 -5.44 8.00 20.94
N ARG A 160 -5.43 8.41 22.21
CA ARG A 160 -5.84 9.77 22.61
C ARG A 160 -4.87 10.85 22.15
N LYS A 161 -3.58 10.51 22.01
CA LYS A 161 -2.55 11.44 21.54
C LYS A 161 -2.62 11.68 20.05
N ILE A 162 -3.14 10.72 19.29
CA ILE A 162 -3.33 10.85 17.85
C ILE A 162 -4.30 12.00 17.56
N LYS A 163 -3.81 12.97 16.78
CA LYS A 163 -4.61 14.02 16.19
C LYS A 163 -5.23 13.45 14.91
N VAL A 164 -6.55 13.52 14.80
CA VAL A 164 -7.25 13.05 13.60
C VAL A 164 -6.99 14.06 12.49
N GLU A 165 -6.30 13.62 11.44
CA GLU A 165 -6.22 14.35 10.19
C GLU A 165 -7.46 14.00 9.36
N VAL A 166 -8.36 14.98 9.21
CA VAL A 166 -9.61 14.81 8.45
C VAL A 166 -9.29 14.90 6.97
N GLY A 167 -9.76 13.93 6.18
CA GLY A 167 -9.58 13.95 4.73
C GLY A 167 -8.70 12.82 4.17
N VAL A 168 -7.97 12.08 5.01
CA VAL A 168 -7.18 10.91 4.58
C VAL A 168 -8.10 9.69 4.37
N TYR A 169 -7.70 8.73 3.54
CA TYR A 169 -8.45 7.47 3.38
C TYR A 169 -7.78 6.35 4.18
N LEU A 170 -8.42 5.17 4.26
CA LEU A 170 -7.81 4.01 4.92
C LEU A 170 -7.02 3.19 3.91
N PRO A 171 -5.80 2.72 4.24
CA PRO A 171 -5.03 1.82 3.38
C PRO A 171 -5.79 0.62 2.81
N SER A 172 -6.68 0.07 3.63
CA SER A 172 -7.50 -1.09 3.33
C SER A 172 -8.82 -0.75 2.62
N ASN A 173 -9.22 0.52 2.63
CA ASN A 173 -10.45 0.99 2.01
C ASN A 173 -10.25 2.43 1.51
N PRO A 174 -9.87 2.59 0.23
CA PRO A 174 -9.64 3.90 -0.36
C PRO A 174 -10.93 4.69 -0.64
N ASP A 175 -12.10 4.03 -0.63
CA ASP A 175 -13.39 4.66 -0.98
C ASP A 175 -14.01 5.51 0.14
N GLY A 176 -13.42 5.45 1.34
CA GLY A 176 -13.90 6.11 2.54
C GLY A 176 -12.90 7.12 3.09
N VAL A 177 -13.39 8.32 3.41
CA VAL A 177 -12.59 9.35 4.06
C VAL A 177 -12.71 9.23 5.58
N VAL A 178 -11.58 9.23 6.29
CA VAL A 178 -11.51 9.23 7.74
C VAL A 178 -12.03 10.56 8.29
N ILE A 179 -13.07 10.49 9.11
CA ILE A 179 -13.70 11.63 9.80
C ILE A 179 -13.49 11.59 11.32
N GLY A 180 -12.97 10.48 11.87
CA GLY A 180 -12.75 10.36 13.30
C GLY A 180 -12.13 9.03 13.71
N ILE A 181 -11.62 8.99 14.93
CA ILE A 181 -11.10 7.78 15.59
C ILE A 181 -11.82 7.57 16.92
N ASP A 182 -12.27 6.35 17.19
CA ASP A 182 -12.80 6.01 18.50
C ASP A 182 -11.64 5.67 19.45
N ARG A 183 -11.29 6.64 20.29
CA ARG A 183 -10.18 6.56 21.25
C ARG A 183 -10.38 5.53 22.37
N LYS A 184 -11.58 4.98 22.54
CA LYS A 184 -11.90 3.92 23.53
C LYS A 184 -12.04 2.54 22.89
N SER A 185 -11.99 2.45 21.57
CA SER A 185 -12.13 1.20 20.82
C SER A 185 -10.90 0.30 20.85
N GLY A 186 -9.77 0.81 21.36
CA GLY A 186 -8.50 0.10 21.44
C GLY A 186 -8.62 -1.27 22.11
N LYS A 187 -8.42 -2.35 21.35
CA LYS A 187 -8.42 -3.72 21.88
C LYS A 187 -7.14 -4.45 21.47
N PRO A 188 -6.36 -5.00 22.41
CA PRO A 188 -5.23 -5.85 22.06
C PRO A 188 -5.74 -7.17 21.46
N LEU A 189 -5.17 -7.60 20.33
CA LEU A 189 -5.46 -8.89 19.72
C LEU A 189 -4.57 -9.98 20.30
N GLN A 190 -5.00 -11.24 20.16
CA GLN A 190 -4.32 -12.40 20.74
C GLN A 190 -2.87 -12.48 20.22
N SER A 191 -1.99 -12.87 21.13
CA SER A 191 -0.55 -12.61 21.17
C SER A 191 0.24 -13.10 19.96
N HIS A 192 0.73 -12.16 19.15
CA HIS A 192 1.87 -12.33 18.26
C HIS A 192 3.01 -11.40 18.70
N ALA A 193 4.25 -11.71 18.31
CA ALA A 193 5.45 -10.93 18.62
C ALA A 193 5.33 -9.43 18.24
N LYS A 194 4.40 -9.10 17.35
CA LYS A 194 4.16 -7.75 16.80
C LYS A 194 3.15 -6.90 17.61
N ALA A 195 2.54 -7.47 18.66
CA ALA A 195 1.54 -6.79 19.50
C ALA A 195 0.37 -6.13 18.74
N PRO A 196 -0.33 -6.85 17.84
CA PRO A 196 -1.40 -6.27 17.05
C PRO A 196 -2.54 -5.74 17.94
N TYR A 197 -3.17 -4.65 17.51
CA TYR A 197 -4.31 -4.06 18.18
C TYR A 197 -5.39 -3.67 17.17
N MET A 198 -6.62 -3.59 17.63
CA MET A 198 -7.75 -3.11 16.85
C MET A 198 -8.08 -1.68 17.30
N ALA A 199 -8.25 -0.79 16.32
CA ALA A 199 -8.80 0.55 16.49
C ALA A 199 -9.93 0.76 15.49
N THR A 200 -10.98 1.46 15.93
CA THR A 200 -12.15 1.77 15.12
C THR A 200 -12.04 3.20 14.59
N PHE A 201 -12.08 3.32 13.26
CA PHE A 201 -12.16 4.58 12.57
C PHE A 201 -13.59 4.83 12.13
N ARG A 202 -14.01 6.11 12.19
CA ARG A 202 -15.24 6.56 11.56
C ARG A 202 -14.90 7.06 10.18
N ILE A 203 -15.52 6.47 9.18
CA ILE A 203 -15.34 6.84 7.77
C ILE A 203 -16.63 7.41 7.21
N LYS A 204 -16.49 8.35 6.28
CA LYS A 204 -17.58 8.83 5.43
C LYS A 204 -17.35 8.21 4.05
N LYS A 205 -18.22 7.28 3.64
CA LYS A 205 -18.23 6.75 2.27
C LYS A 205 -18.60 7.88 1.32
N ASN A 206 -17.85 8.03 0.22
CA ASN A 206 -18.30 8.88 -0.88
C ASN A 206 -19.42 8.13 -1.62
N LYS A 207 -20.60 8.76 -1.78
CA LYS A 207 -21.79 8.16 -2.41
C LYS A 207 -21.64 7.91 -3.93
N GLY A 208 -20.42 7.72 -4.44
CA GLY A 208 -20.11 7.75 -5.88
C GLY A 208 -19.69 6.44 -6.53
N GLY A 209 -19.52 5.33 -5.79
CA GLY A 209 -19.00 4.09 -6.41
C GLY A 209 -19.37 2.76 -5.76
N ALA A 210 -20.19 2.76 -4.70
CA ALA A 210 -20.46 1.55 -3.91
C ALA A 210 -21.97 1.26 -3.75
N THR A 211 -22.81 1.72 -4.67
CA THR A 211 -24.26 1.45 -4.60
C THR A 211 -24.69 0.14 -5.25
N GLU A 212 -23.83 -0.56 -6.03
CA GLU A 212 -24.28 -1.80 -6.70
C GLU A 212 -23.81 -3.10 -6.02
N VAL A 213 -22.76 -3.07 -5.19
CA VAL A 213 -22.22 -4.30 -4.57
C VAL A 213 -22.65 -4.50 -3.11
N ASP A 214 -22.89 -3.44 -2.34
CA ASP A 214 -23.41 -3.56 -0.96
C ASP A 214 -24.92 -3.90 -0.97
N GLU A 215 -25.68 -3.37 -1.95
CA GLU A 215 -27.12 -3.66 -2.09
C GLU A 215 -27.38 -5.12 -2.49
N MET A 216 -26.49 -5.75 -3.28
CA MET A 216 -26.60 -7.17 -3.64
C MET A 216 -26.27 -8.14 -2.50
N MET A 217 -25.45 -7.74 -1.52
CA MET A 217 -25.12 -8.59 -0.37
C MET A 217 -26.18 -8.52 0.73
N GLU A 218 -26.84 -7.36 0.93
CA GLU A 218 -27.94 -7.25 1.89
C GLU A 218 -29.21 -7.98 1.44
N GLU A 219 -29.44 -8.16 0.13
CA GLU A 219 -30.59 -8.92 -0.39
C GLU A 219 -30.41 -10.45 -0.31
N GLN A 220 -29.18 -10.99 -0.29
CA GLN A 220 -28.96 -12.45 -0.23
C GLN A 220 -28.98 -13.04 1.19
N ASP A 221 -28.68 -12.25 2.22
CA ASP A 221 -28.74 -12.70 3.62
C ASP A 221 -30.15 -12.49 4.24
N GLY A 222 -31.11 -12.03 3.44
CA GLY A 222 -32.47 -11.67 3.85
C GLY A 222 -33.59 -12.60 3.39
N GLU A 223 -33.31 -13.69 2.66
CA GLU A 223 -34.29 -14.73 2.28
C GLU A 223 -34.09 -16.07 3.01
#